data_AF-A0A9N9JE34-F1
#
_entry.id   AF-A0A9N9JE34-F1
#
_cell.length_a   1.000
_cell.length_b   1.000
_cell.length_c   1.000
_cell.angle_alpha   90.00
_cell.angle_beta   90.00
_cell.angle_gamma   90.00
#
_symmetry.space_group_name_H-M   'P 1'
#
loop_
_entity.id
_entity.type
_entity.pdbx_description
1 polymer ?
#
loop_
_entity_poly.entity_id
_entity_poly.type
_entity_poly.pdbx_seq_one_letter_code
_entity_poly.pdbx_strand_id
1 'polypeptide(L)'
;AIRNKFVNQYPLEIGLYLTASGASCDAINTMHNAGISVCYKTVENYKKKIANVHPENIRKYFTEKNNSFFVYNLDDYHNIHRIRRPDTVFLSTAAHFATCV
;
A
#
# COMPACT_ATOMS: atom_id res chain seq x y z
N ALA A 1 -10.79 -7.35 -32.88
CA ALA A 1 -10.76 -8.11 -31.61
C ALA A 1 -11.63 -7.40 -30.59
N ILE A 2 -12.63 -8.09 -30.04
CA ILE A 2 -13.58 -7.54 -29.07
C ILE A 2 -12.83 -7.26 -27.75
N ARG A 3 -12.56 -6.00 -27.42
CA ARG A 3 -11.97 -5.57 -26.14
C ARG A 3 -13.06 -5.49 -25.07
N ASN A 4 -13.60 -6.62 -24.65
CA ASN A 4 -14.54 -6.65 -23.53
C ASN A 4 -13.78 -6.43 -22.21
N LYS A 5 -14.09 -5.33 -21.51
CA LYS A 5 -13.46 -4.96 -20.23
C LYS A 5 -13.58 -6.06 -19.18
N PHE A 6 -14.72 -6.75 -19.13
CA PHE A 6 -15.01 -7.80 -18.14
C PHE A 6 -14.27 -9.10 -18.43
N VAL A 7 -14.18 -9.51 -19.71
CA VAL A 7 -13.48 -10.74 -20.10
C VAL A 7 -11.96 -10.60 -19.96
N ASN A 8 -11.41 -9.41 -20.23
CA ASN A 8 -9.98 -9.14 -20.09
C ASN A 8 -9.54 -8.92 -18.63
N GLN A 9 -10.47 -8.69 -17.71
CA GLN A 9 -10.17 -8.44 -16.31
C GLN A 9 -9.74 -9.73 -15.59
N TYR A 10 -10.40 -10.86 -15.86
CA TYR A 10 -10.12 -12.11 -15.16
C TYR A 10 -8.70 -12.67 -15.41
N PRO A 11 -8.19 -12.78 -16.65
CA PRO A 11 -6.81 -13.22 -16.89
C PRO A 11 -5.75 -12.26 -16.32
N LEU A 12 -6.08 -10.97 -16.23
CA LEU A 12 -5.22 -9.95 -15.62
C LEU A 12 -5.13 -10.14 -14.10
N GLU A 13 -6.25 -10.41 -13.43
CA GLU A 13 -6.29 -10.72 -11.99
C GLU A 13 -5.44 -11.96 -11.66
N ILE A 14 -5.54 -13.02 -12.48
CA ILE A 14 -4.67 -14.20 -12.35
C ILE A 14 -3.20 -13.81 -12.49
N GLY A 15 -2.84 -12.99 -13.49
CA GLY A 15 -1.46 -12.55 -13.69
C GLY A 15 -0.90 -11.72 -12.54
N LEU A 16 -1.75 -10.84 -11.97
CA LEU A 16 -1.42 -10.07 -10.77
C LEU A 16 -1.22 -10.97 -9.55
N TYR A 17 -2.09 -11.96 -9.35
CA TYR A 17 -1.99 -12.93 -8.26
C TYR A 17 -0.73 -13.78 -8.36
N LEU A 18 -0.40 -14.30 -9.54
CA LEU A 18 0.84 -15.06 -9.78
C LEU A 18 2.07 -14.22 -9.44
N THR A 19 2.09 -12.96 -9.89
CA THR A 19 3.18 -12.03 -9.57
C THR A 19 3.28 -11.78 -8.06
N ALA A 20 2.15 -11.59 -7.36
CA ALA A 20 2.12 -11.39 -5.91
C ALA A 20 2.55 -12.65 -5.13
N SER A 21 2.32 -13.83 -5.69
CA SER A 21 2.71 -15.13 -5.13
C SER A 21 4.18 -15.49 -5.38
N GLY A 22 4.95 -14.62 -6.04
CA GLY A 22 6.37 -14.84 -6.34
C GLY A 22 6.64 -15.69 -7.59
N ALA A 23 5.67 -15.88 -8.48
CA ALA A 23 5.90 -16.57 -9.75
C ALA A 23 6.92 -15.81 -10.61
N SER A 24 7.82 -16.55 -11.27
CA SER A 24 8.79 -15.96 -12.21
C SER A 24 8.10 -15.41 -13.46
N CYS A 25 8.77 -14.49 -14.16
CA CYS A 25 8.28 -13.98 -15.45
C CYS A 25 8.05 -15.11 -16.47
N ASP A 26 8.91 -16.13 -16.47
CA ASP A 26 8.77 -17.31 -17.31
C ASP A 26 7.52 -18.12 -16.95
N ALA A 27 7.28 -18.39 -15.67
CA ALA A 27 6.08 -19.10 -15.22
C ALA A 27 4.79 -18.35 -15.64
N ILE A 28 4.76 -17.02 -15.51
CA ILE A 28 3.63 -16.20 -15.95
C ILE A 28 3.46 -16.27 -17.47
N ASN A 29 4.55 -16.21 -18.24
CA ASN A 29 4.49 -16.33 -19.70
C ASN A 29 4.06 -17.75 -20.13
N THR A 30 4.44 -18.80 -19.42
CA THR A 30 3.94 -20.17 -19.65
C THR A 30 2.43 -20.24 -19.43
N MET A 31 1.92 -19.68 -18.34
CA MET A 31 0.48 -19.61 -18.06
C MET A 31 -0.28 -18.76 -19.09
N HIS A 32 0.36 -17.72 -19.61
CA HIS A 32 -0.17 -16.92 -20.71
C HIS A 32 -0.29 -17.74 -22.00
N ASN A 33 0.76 -18.48 -22.37
CA ASN A 33 0.76 -19.35 -23.56
C ASN A 33 -0.28 -20.48 -23.44
N ALA A 34 -0.57 -20.93 -22.22
CA ALA A 34 -1.65 -21.88 -21.93
C ALA A 34 -3.07 -21.25 -21.97
N GLY A 35 -3.18 -19.93 -22.21
CA GLY A 35 -4.47 -19.22 -22.28
C GLY A 35 -5.11 -18.92 -20.92
N ILE A 36 -4.39 -19.13 -19.81
CA ILE A 36 -4.93 -18.98 -18.44
C ILE A 36 -4.72 -17.55 -17.92
N SER A 37 -3.62 -16.91 -18.30
CA SER A 37 -3.24 -15.58 -17.78
C SER A 37 -2.85 -14.59 -18.89
N VAL A 38 -2.59 -13.35 -18.51
CA VAL A 38 -1.91 -12.36 -19.37
C VAL A 38 -0.39 -12.55 -19.30
N CYS A 39 0.32 -12.10 -20.34
CA CYS A 39 1.78 -12.14 -20.31
C CYS A 39 2.35 -11.22 -19.22
N TYR A 40 3.56 -11.54 -18.76
CA TYR A 40 4.24 -10.80 -17.69
C TYR A 40 4.31 -9.29 -17.98
N LYS A 41 4.61 -8.93 -19.23
CA LYS A 41 4.71 -7.52 -19.67
C LYS A 41 3.40 -6.76 -19.50
N THR A 42 2.25 -7.43 -19.68
CA THR A 42 0.93 -6.81 -19.44
C THR A 42 0.73 -6.52 -17.96
N VAL A 43 1.09 -7.45 -17.09
CA VAL A 43 1.02 -7.26 -15.63
C VAL A 43 1.92 -6.09 -15.20
N GLU A 44 3.16 -6.06 -15.69
CA GLU A 44 4.13 -5.01 -15.36
C GLU A 44 3.61 -3.62 -15.79
N ASN A 45 3.11 -3.50 -17.01
CA ASN A 45 2.53 -2.26 -17.52
C ASN A 45 1.32 -1.81 -16.68
N TYR A 46 0.49 -2.75 -16.23
CA TYR A 46 -0.65 -2.45 -15.37
C TYR A 46 -0.21 -1.93 -13.99
N LYS A 47 0.79 -2.57 -13.36
CA LYS A 47 1.38 -2.11 -12.09
C LYS A 47 1.97 -0.70 -12.23
N LYS A 48 2.70 -0.42 -13.32
CA LYS A 48 3.23 0.92 -13.62
C LYS A 48 2.13 1.97 -13.75
N LYS A 49 1.02 1.64 -14.42
CA LYS A 49 -0.14 2.56 -14.52
C LYS A 49 -0.73 2.88 -13.15
N ILE A 50 -0.90 1.88 -12.27
CA ILE A 50 -1.39 2.11 -10.91
C ILE A 50 -0.42 3.02 -10.15
N ALA A 51 0.88 2.71 -10.18
CA ALA A 51 1.90 3.49 -9.48
C ALA A 51 1.94 4.94 -9.96
N ASN A 52 1.80 5.18 -11.27
CA ASN A 52 1.81 6.54 -11.84
C ASN A 52 0.55 7.34 -11.46
N VAL A 53 -0.60 6.69 -11.31
CA VAL A 53 -1.87 7.35 -10.95
C VAL A 53 -1.99 7.56 -9.43
N HIS A 54 -1.27 6.78 -8.62
CA HIS A 54 -1.39 6.79 -7.17
C HIS A 54 -1.11 8.16 -6.51
N PRO A 55 -0.06 8.93 -6.88
CA PRO A 55 0.18 10.25 -6.28
C PRO A 55 -0.96 11.24 -6.51
N GLU A 56 -1.56 11.24 -7.70
CA GLU A 56 -2.68 12.12 -8.02
C GLU A 56 -3.94 11.72 -7.23
N ASN A 57 -4.19 10.42 -7.05
CA ASN A 57 -5.27 9.95 -6.20
C ASN A 57 -5.07 10.34 -4.73
N ILE A 58 -3.84 10.26 -4.21
CA ILE A 58 -3.50 10.70 -2.85
C ILE A 58 -3.74 12.20 -2.70
N ARG A 59 -3.24 13.01 -3.65
CA ARG A 59 -3.44 14.46 -3.65
C ARG A 59 -4.92 14.82 -3.64
N LYS A 60 -5.69 14.19 -4.53
CA LYS A 60 -7.15 14.37 -4.59
C LYS A 60 -7.82 14.02 -3.27
N TYR A 61 -7.47 12.90 -2.67
CA TYR A 61 -7.99 12.48 -1.37
C TYR A 61 -7.73 13.53 -0.28
N PHE A 62 -6.51 14.07 -0.20
CA PHE A 62 -6.18 15.12 0.77
C PHE A 62 -6.95 16.42 0.51
N THR A 63 -7.09 16.84 -0.75
CA THR A 63 -7.90 18.01 -1.10
C THR A 63 -9.36 17.82 -0.69
N GLU A 64 -9.94 16.64 -0.90
CA GLU A 64 -11.33 16.33 -0.53
C GLU A 64 -11.54 16.21 0.98
N LYS A 65 -10.50 15.80 1.73
CA LYS A 65 -10.54 15.57 3.18
C LYS A 65 -9.77 16.62 3.98
N ASN A 66 -9.60 17.82 3.42
CA ASN A 66 -8.78 18.88 4.01
C ASN A 66 -9.18 19.25 5.45
N ASN A 67 -10.45 19.07 5.82
CA ASN A 67 -10.96 19.36 7.17
C ASN A 67 -10.89 18.17 8.16
N SER A 68 -10.33 17.03 7.75
CA SER A 68 -10.31 15.79 8.56
C SER A 68 -8.93 15.14 8.62
N PHE A 69 -7.89 15.85 8.18
CA PHE A 69 -6.52 15.36 8.20
C PHE A 69 -5.78 15.88 9.43
N PHE A 70 -5.43 14.97 10.33
CA PHE A 70 -4.65 15.26 11.52
C PHE A 70 -3.26 14.62 11.38
N VAL A 71 -2.20 15.42 11.46
CA VAL A 71 -0.82 14.94 11.50
C VAL A 71 -0.35 14.97 12.95
N TYR A 72 -0.33 13.80 13.58
CA TYR A 72 0.19 13.68 14.94
C TYR A 72 1.70 13.46 14.89
N ASN A 73 2.47 14.46 15.33
CA ASN A 73 3.89 14.29 15.63
C ASN A 73 4.00 13.49 16.94
N LEU A 74 4.08 12.18 16.82
CA LEU A 74 4.40 11.30 17.95
C LEU A 74 5.92 11.38 18.22
N ASP A 75 6.34 12.48 18.85
CA ASP A 75 7.75 12.75 19.20
C ASP A 75 8.22 12.01 20.47
N ASP A 76 7.84 10.73 20.59
CA ASP A 76 8.39 9.89 21.64
C ASP A 76 8.57 8.45 21.19
N TYR A 77 9.45 8.29 20.19
CA TYR A 77 9.98 7.00 19.78
C TYR A 77 10.54 6.18 20.97
N HIS A 78 10.96 6.84 22.04
CA HIS A 78 11.53 6.20 23.23
C HIS A 78 10.47 5.62 24.19
N ASN A 79 9.24 6.16 24.22
CA ASN A 79 8.16 5.65 25.08
C ASN A 79 7.36 4.48 24.48
N ILE A 80 7.33 4.30 23.15
CA ILE A 80 6.61 3.17 22.51
C ILE A 80 7.42 1.87 22.47
N HIS A 81 8.76 1.94 22.47
CA HIS A 81 9.63 0.77 22.32
C HIS A 81 10.31 0.29 23.61
N ARG A 82 10.16 1.00 24.73
CA ARG A 82 10.67 0.54 26.03
C ARG A 82 9.51 0.32 27.00
N ILE A 83 9.38 -0.90 27.51
CA ILE A 83 8.65 -1.15 28.76
C ILE A 83 9.44 -0.46 29.88
N ARG A 84 9.13 0.80 30.17
CA ARG A 84 9.61 1.45 31.39
C ARG A 84 8.72 0.98 32.53
N ARG A 85 9.19 -0.01 33.28
CA ARG A 85 8.62 -0.32 34.60
C ARG A 85 9.05 0.82 35.52
N PRO A 86 8.13 1.66 36.06
CA PRO A 86 8.52 2.74 36.95
C PRO A 86 9.11 2.13 38.22
N ASP A 87 10.38 2.42 38.46
CA ASP A 87 11.19 1.92 39.57
C ASP A 87 11.26 2.92 40.74
N THR A 88 10.55 4.04 40.63
CA THR A 88 10.51 5.09 41.66
C THR A 88 9.09 5.61 41.91
N VAL A 89 8.72 5.78 43.18
CA VAL A 89 7.42 6.28 43.66
C VAL A 89 7.29 7.82 43.61
N PHE A 90 8.09 8.49 42.80
CA PHE A 90 8.06 9.95 42.70
C PHE A 90 7.11 10.40 41.58
N LEU A 91 6.13 11.22 41.95
CA LEU A 91 5.35 12.06 41.03
C LEU A 91 6.26 13.18 40.48
N SER A 92 7.21 12.84 39.61
CA SER A 92 7.96 13.86 38.87
C SER A 92 7.20 14.22 37.59
N THR A 93 6.49 15.35 37.68
CA THR A 93 6.38 16.39 36.65
C THR A 93 6.15 15.94 35.21
N ALA A 94 4.90 16.12 34.74
CA ALA A 94 4.47 16.23 33.34
C ALA A 94 5.38 15.56 32.29
N ALA A 95 5.18 14.26 32.05
CA ALA A 95 5.66 13.64 30.82
C ALA A 95 4.91 14.30 29.65
N HIS A 96 5.63 15.16 28.94
CA HIS A 96 5.26 15.85 27.70
C HIS A 96 4.02 15.26 27.00
N PHE A 97 2.84 15.75 27.37
CA PHE A 97 1.67 15.60 26.51
C PHE A 97 1.96 16.48 25.30
N ALA A 98 2.30 15.85 24.18
CA ALA A 98 2.32 16.52 22.89
C ALA A 98 0.96 17.22 22.73
N THR A 99 0.97 18.54 22.71
CA THR A 99 -0.24 19.34 22.50
C THR A 99 -0.69 19.10 21.06
N CYS A 100 -1.75 18.32 20.89
CA CYS A 100 -2.46 18.24 19.62
C CYS A 100 -3.17 19.57 19.40
N VAL A 101 -2.79 20.30 18.35
CA VAL A 101 -3.56 21.41 17.78
C VAL A 101 -4.19 20.92 16.49
#